data_AF-A0A3N4H8H8-F1
#
_entry.id   AF-A0A3N4H8H8-F1
#
_cell.length_a   1.000
_cell.length_b   1.000
_cell.length_c   1.000
_cell.angle_alpha   90.00
_cell.angle_beta   90.00
_cell.angle_gamma   90.00
#
_symmetry.space_group_name_H-M   'P 1'
#
loop_
_entity.id
_entity.type
_entity.pdbx_description
1 polymer ?
#
loop_
_entity_poly.entity_id
_entity_poly.type
_entity_poly.pdbx_seq_one_letter_code
_entity_poly.pdbx_strand_id
1 'polypeptide(L)'
;MKDIFQPFVKLLTLMVGLLVSITLLTALVIGIVILISTGGNLPLIGEKPSTGTVSTTTVVADVYRGVVPKEGMWVAPAWNTVNNEPNAEDIKYGRDLIANTSEYLGPNGKVKKISNGMNCQNCHLNAGTAPLGNNYSAVASTYPKVRARSGQSEDIPKRINDCFERSLNGKALDVNSKEMIAMVAYMEWLGKDIPKGESPKGVGIYEVPFLERAADPIKGKTVYAQQCQSCHMEDGQGMMKPDKTGYIYPPLWGDNSYNDGAGLFRMSRFAGYVKTNMPLGATFERPLLTDEQSWDVAAYINSMPRPKKDITKDWPDISKKPIDHPFGPFSDEFTEEQHKFGPFKPIKEARVSASK
;
A
#
# COMPACT_ATOMS: atom_id res chain seq x y z
N MET A 1 22.25 42.44 -18.19
CA MET A 1 21.57 43.42 -17.31
C MET A 1 20.37 42.87 -16.54
N LYS A 2 19.68 41.80 -16.99
CA LYS A 2 18.52 41.21 -16.27
C LYS A 2 18.88 40.41 -15.00
N ASP A 3 20.09 39.86 -14.89
CA ASP A 3 20.47 39.00 -13.74
C ASP A 3 20.90 39.75 -12.47
N ILE A 4 21.17 41.05 -12.54
CA ILE A 4 21.60 41.83 -11.37
C ILE A 4 20.41 42.18 -10.46
N PHE A 5 19.19 42.22 -11.00
CA PHE A 5 18.00 42.67 -10.28
C PHE A 5 17.19 41.54 -9.61
N GLN A 6 17.43 40.28 -9.96
CA GLN A 6 16.73 39.12 -9.36
C GLN A 6 16.91 39.01 -7.83
N PRO A 7 18.13 39.16 -7.27
CA PRO A 7 18.33 39.13 -5.82
C PRO A 7 17.60 40.29 -5.11
N PHE A 8 17.56 41.46 -5.74
CA PHE A 8 16.90 42.65 -5.21
C PHE A 8 15.37 42.48 -5.15
N VAL A 9 14.76 41.93 -6.20
CA VAL A 9 13.32 41.64 -6.24
C VAL A 9 12.94 40.57 -5.19
N LYS A 10 13.79 39.55 -4.99
CA LYS A 10 13.58 38.52 -3.96
C LYS A 10 13.69 39.09 -2.54
N LEU A 11 14.64 39.98 -2.30
CA LEU A 11 14.77 40.68 -1.02
C LEU A 11 13.57 41.59 -0.75
N LEU A 12 13.12 42.34 -1.76
CA LEU A 12 11.95 43.22 -1.64
C LEU A 12 10.67 42.42 -1.33
N THR A 13 10.44 41.29 -1.99
CA THR A 13 9.28 40.41 -1.72
C THR A 13 9.32 39.82 -0.32
N LEU A 14 10.49 39.42 0.18
CA LEU A 14 10.65 38.96 1.56
C LEU A 14 10.39 40.08 2.58
N MET A 15 10.87 41.30 2.32
CA MET A 15 10.63 42.45 3.18
C MET A 15 9.14 42.83 3.22
N VAL A 16 8.45 42.81 2.08
CA VAL A 16 7.00 43.03 2.02
C VAL A 16 6.23 41.94 2.78
N GLY A 17 6.60 40.67 2.61
CA GLY A 17 5.99 39.56 3.35
C GLY A 17 6.19 39.66 4.86
N LEU A 18 7.38 40.10 5.31
CA LEU A 18 7.66 40.36 6.72
C LEU A 18 6.82 41.53 7.26
N LEU A 19 6.70 42.62 6.50
CA LEU A 19 5.88 43.78 6.87
C LEU A 19 4.41 43.40 7.03
N VAL A 20 3.85 42.62 6.11
CA VAL A 20 2.47 42.10 6.19
C VAL A 20 2.28 41.19 7.41
N SER A 21 3.27 40.35 7.71
CA SER A 21 3.21 39.47 8.88
C SER A 21 3.22 40.28 10.18
N ILE A 22 4.07 41.31 10.26
CA ILE A 22 4.15 42.20 11.44
C ILE A 22 2.85 42.98 11.61
N THR A 23 2.23 43.49 10.54
CA THR A 23 0.96 44.24 10.62
C THR A 23 -0.21 43.35 11.03
N LEU A 24 -0.26 42.10 10.58
CA LEU A 24 -1.26 41.13 11.05
C LEU A 24 -1.08 40.80 12.53
N LEU A 25 0.17 40.63 12.98
CA LEU A 25 0.48 40.32 14.37
C LEU A 25 0.14 41.50 15.30
N THR A 26 0.44 42.73 14.89
CA THR A 26 0.05 43.93 15.66
C THR A 26 -1.47 44.11 15.69
N ALA A 27 -2.17 43.88 14.58
CA ALA A 27 -3.63 43.90 14.56
C ALA A 27 -4.26 42.84 15.50
N LEU A 28 -3.69 41.63 15.54
CA LEU A 28 -4.11 40.57 16.47
C LEU A 28 -3.90 40.99 17.93
N VAL A 29 -2.73 41.53 18.26
CA VAL A 29 -2.41 42.01 19.62
C VAL A 29 -3.34 43.15 20.03
N ILE A 30 -3.60 44.12 19.14
CA ILE A 30 -4.56 45.20 19.40
C ILE A 30 -5.96 44.62 19.63
N GLY A 31 -6.39 43.65 18.82
CA GLY A 31 -7.68 42.97 18.99
C GLY A 31 -7.79 42.27 20.35
N ILE A 32 -6.73 41.60 20.81
CA ILE A 32 -6.68 40.96 22.14
C ILE A 32 -6.74 42.01 23.25
N VAL A 33 -6.01 43.12 23.14
CA VAL A 33 -6.05 44.21 24.13
C VAL A 33 -7.44 44.84 24.21
N ILE A 34 -8.10 45.07 23.06
CA ILE A 34 -9.48 45.59 23.01
C ILE A 34 -10.44 44.60 23.68
N LEU A 35 -10.33 43.30 23.37
CA LEU A 35 -11.16 42.25 23.97
C LEU A 35 -11.05 42.23 25.50
N ILE A 36 -9.82 42.31 26.03
CA ILE A 36 -9.58 42.36 27.49
C ILE A 36 -10.13 43.67 28.09
N SER A 37 -9.92 44.82 27.42
CA SER A 37 -10.37 46.14 27.94
C SER A 37 -11.89 46.33 27.94
N THR A 38 -12.62 45.59 27.10
CA THR A 38 -14.09 45.66 26.99
C THR A 38 -14.80 44.60 27.84
N GLY A 39 -14.06 43.89 28.70
CA GLY A 39 -14.62 42.85 29.58
C GLY A 39 -14.88 41.51 28.89
N GLY A 40 -14.32 41.29 27.69
CA GLY A 40 -14.33 40.01 27.01
C GLY A 40 -13.33 39.03 27.64
N ASN A 41 -13.80 37.85 28.04
CA ASN A 41 -12.93 36.79 28.55
C ASN A 41 -12.29 36.02 27.38
N LEU A 42 -10.97 35.82 27.42
CA LEU A 42 -10.34 34.78 26.61
C LEU A 42 -10.80 33.40 27.14
N PRO A 43 -11.05 32.41 26.26
CA PRO A 43 -11.35 31.05 26.71
C PRO A 43 -10.13 30.50 27.48
N LEU A 44 -10.27 30.41 28.80
CA LEU A 44 -9.33 29.74 29.67
C LEU A 44 -9.43 28.22 29.42
N ILE A 45 -8.37 27.65 28.85
CA ILE A 45 -8.15 26.20 28.88
C ILE A 45 -7.83 25.85 30.34
N GLY A 46 -8.84 25.52 31.15
CA GLY A 46 -8.60 25.14 32.54
C GLY A 46 -9.77 25.10 33.52
N GLU A 47 -11.01 25.43 33.15
CA GLU A 47 -12.13 25.30 34.09
C GLU A 47 -12.76 23.90 34.04
N LYS A 48 -12.67 23.18 35.18
CA LYS A 48 -13.40 21.94 35.44
C LYS A 48 -14.91 22.23 35.50
N PRO A 49 -15.76 21.47 34.79
CA PRO A 49 -17.21 21.67 34.88
C PRO A 49 -17.73 21.23 36.25
N SER A 50 -18.56 22.09 36.86
CA SER A 50 -19.37 21.78 38.03
C SER A 50 -20.30 20.60 37.76
N THR A 51 -20.52 19.77 38.77
CA THR A 51 -21.50 18.68 38.82
C THR A 51 -22.92 19.19 38.62
N GLY A 52 -23.29 19.41 37.37
CA GLY A 52 -24.67 19.45 36.90
C GLY A 52 -25.05 18.07 36.39
N THR A 53 -26.25 17.63 36.74
CA THR A 53 -26.87 16.35 36.35
C THR A 53 -26.62 16.06 34.87
N VAL A 54 -25.73 15.10 34.61
CA VAL A 54 -25.45 14.61 33.26
C VAL A 54 -26.71 13.91 32.77
N SER A 55 -27.47 14.59 31.92
CA SER A 55 -28.33 13.90 30.96
C SER A 55 -27.48 12.82 30.32
N THR A 56 -27.88 11.57 30.50
CA THR A 56 -27.28 10.42 29.83
C THR A 56 -27.29 10.66 28.33
N THR A 57 -26.21 11.23 27.82
CA THR A 57 -25.83 11.10 26.43
C THR A 57 -25.66 9.62 26.25
N THR A 58 -26.64 9.00 25.59
CA THR A 58 -26.53 7.69 24.99
C THR A 58 -25.15 7.64 24.35
N VAL A 59 -24.26 6.82 24.91
CA VAL A 59 -23.01 6.48 24.27
C VAL A 59 -23.45 5.84 22.96
N VAL A 60 -23.41 6.62 21.86
CA VAL A 60 -23.61 6.07 20.53
C VAL A 60 -22.47 5.09 20.39
N ALA A 61 -22.78 3.80 20.54
CA ALA A 61 -21.82 2.73 20.36
C ALA A 61 -21.10 3.02 19.04
N ASP A 62 -19.79 3.14 19.09
CA ASP A 62 -18.99 3.48 17.92
C ASP A 62 -19.28 2.41 16.86
N VAL A 63 -20.08 2.76 15.85
CA VAL A 63 -20.58 1.81 14.86
C VAL A 63 -19.35 1.30 14.13
N TYR A 64 -19.00 0.04 14.35
CA TYR A 64 -17.87 -0.59 13.68
C TYR A 64 -18.01 -0.38 12.17
N ARG A 65 -17.09 0.39 11.58
CA ARG A 65 -17.09 0.73 10.15
C ARG A 65 -16.17 -0.19 9.34
N GLY A 66 -15.64 -1.24 9.97
CA GLY A 66 -14.70 -2.12 9.33
C GLY A 66 -15.34 -3.00 8.27
N VAL A 67 -14.52 -3.45 7.32
CA VAL A 67 -14.95 -4.28 6.21
C VAL A 67 -15.08 -5.77 6.57
N VAL A 68 -14.49 -6.18 7.69
CA VAL A 68 -14.51 -7.55 8.23
C VAL A 68 -14.42 -7.51 9.76
N PRO A 69 -14.90 -8.50 10.52
CA PRO A 69 -14.75 -8.52 11.98
C PRO A 69 -13.28 -8.55 12.44
N LYS A 70 -12.95 -7.85 13.53
CA LYS A 70 -11.59 -7.83 14.10
C LYS A 70 -11.26 -9.09 14.91
N GLU A 71 -12.28 -9.82 15.34
CA GLU A 71 -12.18 -10.93 16.27
C GLU A 71 -11.45 -12.13 15.63
N GLY A 72 -10.35 -12.52 16.27
CA GLY A 72 -9.50 -13.62 15.80
C GLY A 72 -8.66 -13.27 14.58
N MET A 73 -8.50 -11.98 14.25
CA MET A 73 -7.48 -11.54 13.29
C MET A 73 -6.10 -12.02 13.74
N TRP A 74 -5.31 -12.48 12.78
CA TRP A 74 -3.94 -12.86 13.06
C TRP A 74 -3.15 -11.70 13.64
N VAL A 75 -2.34 -12.02 14.66
CA VAL A 75 -1.39 -11.11 15.28
C VAL A 75 -0.01 -11.71 15.08
N ALA A 76 0.93 -10.90 14.60
CA ALA A 76 2.31 -11.34 14.43
C ALA A 76 2.92 -11.74 15.79
N PRO A 77 3.85 -12.72 15.83
CA PRO A 77 4.60 -13.03 17.03
C PRO A 77 5.27 -11.78 17.60
N ALA A 78 5.32 -11.66 18.93
CA ALA A 78 5.89 -10.48 19.57
C ALA A 78 7.38 -10.34 19.22
N TRP A 79 7.79 -9.17 18.72
CA TRP A 79 9.13 -8.95 18.17
C TRP A 79 10.27 -9.26 19.15
N ASN A 80 10.05 -9.06 20.45
CA ASN A 80 11.04 -9.38 21.48
C ASN A 80 11.35 -10.89 21.58
N THR A 81 10.46 -11.77 21.10
CA THR A 81 10.67 -13.23 21.10
C THR A 81 11.71 -13.69 20.08
N VAL A 82 12.09 -12.85 19.10
CA VAL A 82 13.12 -13.18 18.10
C VAL A 82 14.46 -13.55 18.74
N ASN A 83 14.83 -12.90 19.86
CA ASN A 83 16.10 -13.17 20.53
C ASN A 83 16.19 -14.57 21.15
N ASN A 84 15.07 -15.29 21.26
CA ASN A 84 15.03 -16.66 21.76
C ASN A 84 15.25 -17.69 20.64
N GLU A 85 15.23 -17.26 19.38
CA GLU A 85 15.39 -18.15 18.23
C GLU A 85 16.88 -18.41 17.95
N PRO A 86 17.28 -19.65 17.63
CA PRO A 86 18.68 -19.98 17.34
C PRO A 86 19.24 -19.23 16.10
N ASN A 87 18.37 -18.85 15.17
CA ASN A 87 18.69 -18.07 13.96
C ASN A 87 18.21 -16.60 14.05
N ALA A 88 18.19 -16.02 15.27
CA ALA A 88 17.71 -14.65 15.52
C ALA A 88 18.31 -13.60 14.57
N GLU A 89 19.59 -13.71 14.22
CA GLU A 89 20.27 -12.74 13.34
C GLU A 89 19.75 -12.80 11.90
N ASP A 90 19.43 -13.99 11.39
CA ASP A 90 18.82 -14.15 10.06
C ASP A 90 17.39 -13.60 10.05
N ILE A 91 16.62 -13.79 11.11
CA ILE A 91 15.26 -13.24 11.24
C ILE A 91 15.31 -11.70 11.27
N LYS A 92 16.23 -11.12 12.06
CA LYS A 92 16.43 -9.66 12.13
C LYS A 92 16.85 -9.10 10.77
N TYR A 93 17.83 -9.73 10.11
CA TYR A 93 18.29 -9.30 8.80
C TYR A 93 17.20 -9.44 7.73
N GLY A 94 16.42 -10.53 7.77
CA GLY A 94 15.30 -10.76 6.87
C GLY A 94 14.23 -9.69 6.99
N ARG A 95 13.83 -9.35 8.22
CA ARG A 95 12.89 -8.24 8.44
C ARG A 95 13.42 -6.92 7.89
N ASP A 96 14.70 -6.63 8.11
CA ASP A 96 15.32 -5.40 7.63
C ASP A 96 15.40 -5.36 6.10
N LEU A 97 15.70 -6.49 5.44
CA LEU A 97 15.64 -6.62 3.98
C LEU A 97 14.23 -6.39 3.44
N ILE A 98 13.18 -6.84 4.13
CA ILE A 98 11.80 -6.58 3.71
C ILE A 98 11.44 -5.10 3.89
N ALA A 99 11.85 -4.50 5.01
CA ALA A 99 11.54 -3.11 5.33
C ALA A 99 12.30 -2.12 4.44
N ASN A 100 13.57 -2.42 4.15
CA ASN A 100 14.53 -1.53 3.54
C ASN A 100 15.18 -2.15 2.29
N THR A 101 14.43 -2.95 1.52
CA THR A 101 14.93 -3.70 0.36
C THR A 101 15.80 -2.87 -0.58
N SER A 102 15.41 -1.63 -0.87
CA SER A 102 16.15 -0.74 -1.76
C SER A 102 17.54 -0.36 -1.23
N GLU A 103 17.71 -0.24 0.09
CA GLU A 103 19.00 0.07 0.70
C GLU A 103 20.03 -1.06 0.46
N TYR A 104 19.55 -2.30 0.36
CA TYR A 104 20.39 -3.49 0.14
C TYR A 104 20.48 -3.86 -1.34
N LEU A 105 19.35 -3.85 -2.04
CA LEU A 105 19.14 -4.50 -3.34
C LEU A 105 18.62 -3.54 -4.43
N GLY A 106 18.43 -2.26 -4.10
CA GLY A 106 17.99 -1.20 -5.01
C GLY A 106 19.10 -0.68 -5.93
N PRO A 107 18.83 0.36 -6.76
CA PRO A 107 19.81 0.92 -7.69
C PRO A 107 21.09 1.44 -7.00
N ASN A 108 20.94 1.92 -5.76
CA ASN A 108 22.05 2.35 -4.89
C ASN A 108 22.29 1.37 -3.74
N GLY A 109 21.86 0.11 -3.89
CA GLY A 109 21.93 -0.90 -2.86
C GLY A 109 23.36 -1.27 -2.47
N LYS A 110 23.61 -1.46 -1.17
CA LYS A 110 24.93 -1.81 -0.62
C LYS A 110 25.35 -3.27 -0.84
N VAL A 111 24.42 -4.15 -1.23
CA VAL A 111 24.69 -5.58 -1.47
C VAL A 111 24.66 -5.90 -2.96
N LYS A 112 23.56 -5.59 -3.65
CA LYS A 112 23.38 -5.81 -5.09
C LYS A 112 22.52 -4.70 -5.70
N LYS A 113 22.58 -4.54 -7.02
CA LYS A 113 21.78 -3.56 -7.77
C LYS A 113 20.82 -4.29 -8.71
N ILE A 114 19.75 -4.84 -8.14
CA ILE A 114 18.88 -5.79 -8.84
C ILE A 114 17.38 -5.44 -8.81
N SER A 115 17.00 -4.32 -8.20
CA SER A 115 15.59 -3.89 -8.09
C SER A 115 15.39 -2.41 -8.44
N ASN A 116 14.14 -1.99 -8.54
CA ASN A 116 13.69 -0.65 -8.96
C ASN A 116 13.71 0.43 -7.85
N GLY A 117 14.19 0.11 -6.66
CA GLY A 117 14.32 1.08 -5.56
C GLY A 117 13.09 1.17 -4.64
N MET A 118 12.05 0.36 -4.89
CA MET A 118 10.99 0.11 -3.92
C MET A 118 11.43 -0.91 -2.85
N ASN A 119 10.70 -0.93 -1.74
CA ASN A 119 10.83 -1.90 -0.67
C ASN A 119 9.69 -2.90 -0.71
N CYS A 120 9.94 -4.16 -0.30
CA CYS A 120 8.87 -5.16 -0.14
C CYS A 120 7.73 -4.63 0.74
N GLN A 121 8.07 -3.88 1.80
CA GLN A 121 7.09 -3.29 2.71
C GLN A 121 6.14 -2.27 2.06
N ASN A 122 6.48 -1.71 0.89
CA ASN A 122 5.57 -0.79 0.20
C ASN A 122 4.27 -1.47 -0.25
N CYS A 123 4.27 -2.81 -0.36
CA CYS A 123 3.10 -3.62 -0.67
C CYS A 123 2.78 -4.67 0.40
N HIS A 124 3.68 -4.87 1.37
CA HIS A 124 3.59 -5.80 2.49
C HIS A 124 3.72 -5.02 3.78
N LEU A 125 2.64 -4.35 4.20
CA LEU A 125 2.71 -3.30 5.23
C LEU A 125 3.29 -3.80 6.56
N ASN A 126 4.01 -2.90 7.23
CA ASN A 126 4.74 -3.18 8.49
C ASN A 126 5.65 -4.41 8.37
N ALA A 127 6.44 -4.45 7.30
CA ALA A 127 7.28 -5.60 6.92
C ALA A 127 6.50 -6.92 6.89
N GLY A 128 5.26 -6.89 6.39
CA GLY A 128 4.41 -8.06 6.22
C GLY A 128 3.72 -8.54 7.50
N THR A 129 3.45 -7.64 8.45
CA THR A 129 2.74 -7.96 9.70
C THR A 129 1.33 -7.37 9.80
N ALA A 130 0.94 -6.49 8.87
CA ALA A 130 -0.39 -5.88 8.87
C ALA A 130 -1.48 -6.85 8.36
N PRO A 131 -2.56 -7.13 9.13
CA PRO A 131 -3.73 -7.85 8.63
C PRO A 131 -4.32 -7.17 7.39
N LEU A 132 -4.64 -7.95 6.35
CA LEU A 132 -5.13 -7.49 5.04
C LEU A 132 -4.21 -6.50 4.28
N GLY A 133 -3.04 -6.18 4.85
CA GLY A 133 -1.93 -5.45 4.22
C GLY A 133 -0.95 -6.37 3.50
N ASN A 134 -1.44 -7.50 2.96
CA ASN A 134 -0.65 -8.52 2.27
C ASN A 134 0.43 -9.16 3.17
N ASN A 135 0.12 -9.43 4.44
CA ASN A 135 1.07 -10.03 5.38
C ASN A 135 1.58 -11.43 4.97
N TYR A 136 2.62 -11.89 5.68
CA TYR A 136 3.26 -13.18 5.46
C TYR A 136 2.76 -14.31 6.37
N SER A 137 1.70 -14.09 7.15
CA SER A 137 1.21 -15.01 8.19
C SER A 137 1.05 -16.47 7.75
N ALA A 138 0.54 -16.70 6.53
CA ALA A 138 0.30 -18.03 5.99
C ALA A 138 1.47 -18.62 5.18
N VAL A 139 2.60 -17.92 5.06
CA VAL A 139 3.69 -18.37 4.19
C VAL A 139 4.29 -19.69 4.69
N ALA A 140 4.68 -19.76 5.96
CA ALA A 140 5.27 -20.95 6.56
C ALA A 140 4.33 -22.18 6.50
N SER A 141 3.05 -21.96 6.80
CA SER A 141 2.06 -23.04 6.87
C SER A 141 1.66 -23.57 5.49
N THR A 142 1.65 -22.73 4.45
CA THR A 142 1.09 -23.09 3.14
C THR A 142 2.12 -23.43 2.07
N TYR A 143 3.41 -23.15 2.26
CA TYR A 143 4.46 -23.47 1.28
C TYR A 143 5.20 -24.78 1.60
N PRO A 144 5.66 -25.55 0.59
CA PRO A 144 5.49 -25.31 -0.84
C PRO A 144 4.04 -25.51 -1.31
N LYS A 145 3.66 -24.83 -2.39
CA LYS A 145 2.30 -24.94 -2.97
C LYS A 145 2.29 -24.85 -4.48
N VAL A 146 1.34 -25.54 -5.10
CA VAL A 146 1.05 -25.39 -6.52
C VAL A 146 0.50 -24.00 -6.81
N ARG A 147 1.10 -23.31 -7.77
CA ARG A 147 0.67 -21.97 -8.20
C ARG A 147 0.16 -22.03 -9.62
N ALA A 148 -1.08 -21.58 -9.83
CA ALA A 148 -1.72 -21.55 -11.15
C ALA A 148 -0.91 -20.78 -12.21
N ARG A 149 -0.18 -19.73 -11.80
CA ARG A 149 0.64 -18.93 -12.72
C ARG A 149 1.77 -19.74 -13.35
N SER A 150 2.54 -20.50 -12.58
CA SER A 150 3.62 -21.32 -13.11
C SER A 150 3.16 -22.72 -13.51
N GLY A 151 2.02 -23.18 -12.99
CA GLY A 151 1.56 -24.56 -13.12
C GLY A 151 2.40 -25.56 -12.31
N GLN A 152 3.31 -25.09 -11.46
CA GLN A 152 4.27 -25.92 -10.72
C GLN A 152 4.12 -25.74 -9.21
N SER A 153 4.70 -26.67 -8.45
CA SER A 153 4.91 -26.49 -7.01
C SER A 153 6.04 -25.49 -6.79
N GLU A 154 5.76 -24.44 -6.02
CA GLU A 154 6.73 -23.40 -5.69
C GLU A 154 7.00 -23.37 -4.19
N ASP A 155 8.26 -23.18 -3.84
CA ASP A 155 8.72 -22.92 -2.48
C ASP A 155 8.77 -21.41 -2.16
N ILE A 156 9.21 -21.06 -0.95
CA ILE A 156 9.30 -19.67 -0.50
C ILE A 156 10.35 -18.90 -1.33
N PRO A 157 11.58 -19.39 -1.56
CA PRO A 157 12.56 -18.72 -2.42
C PRO A 157 12.06 -18.40 -3.82
N LYS A 158 11.42 -19.36 -4.50
CA LYS A 158 10.81 -19.12 -5.82
C LYS A 158 9.78 -18.01 -5.75
N ARG A 159 8.93 -18.00 -4.72
CA ARG A 159 7.92 -16.94 -4.54
C ARG A 159 8.54 -15.56 -4.31
N ILE A 160 9.63 -15.48 -3.56
CA ILE A 160 10.39 -14.24 -3.34
C ILE A 160 10.97 -13.76 -4.65
N ASN A 161 11.59 -14.63 -5.45
CA ASN A 161 12.13 -14.27 -6.76
C ASN A 161 11.07 -13.78 -7.74
N ASP A 162 9.87 -14.38 -7.73
CA ASP A 162 8.74 -13.85 -8.51
C ASP A 162 8.35 -12.42 -8.08
N CYS A 163 8.52 -12.06 -6.80
CA CYS A 163 8.32 -10.68 -6.35
C CYS A 163 9.43 -9.76 -6.87
N PHE A 164 10.69 -10.19 -6.86
CA PHE A 164 11.79 -9.40 -7.44
C PHE A 164 11.55 -9.10 -8.90
N GLU A 165 11.25 -10.12 -9.70
CA GLU A 165 11.09 -10.00 -11.16
C GLU A 165 9.84 -9.22 -11.59
N ARG A 166 8.87 -9.03 -10.69
CA ARG A 166 7.57 -8.44 -11.03
C ARG A 166 7.30 -7.16 -10.26
N SER A 167 7.19 -7.27 -8.94
CA SER A 167 6.86 -6.15 -8.06
C SER A 167 8.02 -5.16 -7.97
N LEU A 168 9.26 -5.66 -7.98
CA LEU A 168 10.46 -4.83 -7.92
C LEU A 168 11.14 -4.63 -9.29
N ASN A 169 10.48 -5.05 -10.37
CA ASN A 169 10.95 -4.96 -11.76
C ASN A 169 12.44 -5.31 -11.92
N GLY A 170 12.85 -6.38 -11.23
CA GLY A 170 14.24 -6.68 -10.96
C GLY A 170 14.69 -8.03 -11.51
N LYS A 171 15.77 -8.54 -10.94
CA LYS A 171 16.33 -9.87 -11.24
C LYS A 171 16.20 -10.78 -10.03
N ALA A 172 16.04 -12.07 -10.28
CA ALA A 172 16.08 -13.09 -9.24
C ALA A 172 17.36 -13.01 -8.41
N LEU A 173 17.21 -13.25 -7.12
CA LEU A 173 18.28 -13.42 -6.16
C LEU A 173 18.68 -14.91 -6.12
N ASP A 174 19.97 -15.18 -5.89
CA ASP A 174 20.45 -16.56 -5.69
C ASP A 174 19.73 -17.17 -4.47
N VAL A 175 19.15 -18.35 -4.65
CA VAL A 175 18.36 -19.05 -3.63
C VAL A 175 19.19 -19.41 -2.40
N ASN A 176 20.51 -19.56 -2.56
CA ASN A 176 21.44 -19.87 -1.48
C ASN A 176 22.15 -18.62 -0.92
N SER A 177 21.78 -17.42 -1.38
CA SER A 177 22.36 -16.19 -0.85
C SER A 177 21.96 -15.94 0.60
N LYS A 178 22.82 -15.24 1.34
CA LYS A 178 22.54 -14.80 2.71
C LYS A 178 21.22 -14.02 2.79
N GLU A 179 20.96 -13.15 1.82
CA GLU A 179 19.74 -12.34 1.76
C GLU A 179 18.48 -13.19 1.57
N MET A 180 18.54 -14.22 0.72
CA MET A 180 17.40 -15.12 0.53
C MET A 180 17.12 -15.92 1.80
N ILE A 181 18.15 -16.52 2.38
CA ILE A 181 18.05 -17.33 3.61
C ILE A 181 17.44 -16.48 4.74
N ALA A 182 17.90 -15.24 4.91
CA ALA A 182 17.37 -14.33 5.92
C ALA A 182 15.90 -13.96 5.68
N MET A 183 15.52 -13.62 4.44
CA MET A 183 14.12 -13.34 4.10
C MET A 183 13.20 -14.54 4.37
N VAL A 184 13.66 -15.75 4.04
CA VAL A 184 12.92 -16.99 4.33
C VAL A 184 12.79 -17.20 5.84
N ALA A 185 13.87 -17.08 6.60
CA ALA A 185 13.86 -17.23 8.06
C ALA A 185 12.85 -16.28 8.73
N TYR A 186 12.78 -15.02 8.28
CA TYR A 186 11.79 -14.08 8.77
C TYR A 186 10.34 -14.48 8.44
N MET A 187 10.07 -14.92 7.21
CA MET A 187 8.73 -15.36 6.80
C MET A 187 8.29 -16.64 7.52
N GLU A 188 9.22 -17.56 7.79
CA GLU A 188 8.99 -18.77 8.57
C GLU A 188 8.68 -18.42 10.04
N TRP A 189 9.47 -17.54 10.64
CA TRP A 189 9.24 -17.08 12.02
C TRP A 189 7.87 -16.39 12.18
N LEU A 190 7.44 -15.56 11.23
CA LEU A 190 6.13 -14.91 11.29
C LEU A 190 4.96 -15.91 11.31
N GLY A 191 5.10 -17.04 10.61
CA GLY A 191 4.07 -18.06 10.50
C GLY A 191 4.25 -19.26 11.44
N LYS A 192 5.20 -19.21 12.38
CA LYS A 192 5.64 -20.38 13.16
C LYS A 192 4.55 -21.06 13.99
N ASP A 193 3.57 -20.28 14.45
CA ASP A 193 2.46 -20.74 15.28
C ASP A 193 1.21 -21.12 14.47
N ILE A 194 1.28 -21.04 13.13
CA ILE A 194 0.17 -21.41 12.24
C ILE A 194 0.29 -22.88 11.86
N PRO A 195 -0.73 -23.73 12.12
CA PRO A 195 -0.69 -25.14 11.76
C PRO A 195 -0.46 -25.36 10.27
N LYS A 196 0.25 -26.44 9.93
CA LYS A 196 0.56 -26.76 8.53
C LYS A 196 -0.72 -26.93 7.71
N GLY A 197 -0.78 -26.30 6.54
CA GLY A 197 -1.94 -26.33 5.65
C GLY A 197 -3.03 -25.30 5.99
N GLU A 198 -2.94 -24.61 7.12
CA GLU A 198 -3.93 -23.61 7.52
C GLU A 198 -3.54 -22.19 7.09
N SER A 199 -4.54 -21.30 7.01
CA SER A 199 -4.34 -19.88 6.77
C SER A 199 -5.14 -19.10 7.82
N PRO A 200 -4.50 -18.23 8.61
CA PRO A 200 -5.20 -17.52 9.66
C PRO A 200 -6.03 -16.37 9.08
N LYS A 201 -6.96 -15.83 9.87
CA LYS A 201 -7.76 -14.67 9.46
C LYS A 201 -6.88 -13.45 9.20
N GLY A 202 -7.25 -12.66 8.21
CA GLY A 202 -6.51 -11.45 7.82
C GLY A 202 -5.35 -11.72 6.87
N VAL A 203 -5.16 -12.95 6.38
CA VAL A 203 -4.17 -13.25 5.34
C VAL A 203 -4.45 -12.49 4.03
N GLY A 204 -3.41 -12.08 3.33
CA GLY A 204 -3.53 -11.56 1.97
C GLY A 204 -4.15 -10.16 1.91
N ILE A 205 -5.07 -9.96 0.98
CA ILE A 205 -5.67 -8.66 0.64
C ILE A 205 -7.19 -8.85 0.64
N TYR A 206 -7.91 -7.85 1.16
CA TYR A 206 -9.38 -7.84 1.17
C TYR A 206 -9.98 -7.96 -0.25
N GLU A 207 -11.04 -8.76 -0.39
CA GLU A 207 -11.77 -8.86 -1.65
C GLU A 207 -12.91 -7.85 -1.67
N VAL A 208 -12.73 -6.76 -2.43
CA VAL A 208 -13.79 -5.75 -2.58
C VAL A 208 -14.95 -6.35 -3.37
N PRO A 209 -16.21 -6.14 -2.93
CA PRO A 209 -17.38 -6.49 -3.72
C PRO A 209 -17.28 -5.97 -5.15
N PHE A 210 -17.73 -6.77 -6.11
CA PHE A 210 -17.72 -6.37 -7.52
C PHE A 210 -18.72 -5.24 -7.77
N LEU A 211 -18.31 -4.32 -8.63
CA LEU A 211 -19.20 -3.30 -9.16
C LEU A 211 -20.16 -3.92 -10.18
N GLU A 212 -21.38 -3.41 -10.23
CA GLU A 212 -22.35 -3.72 -11.30
C GLU A 212 -22.03 -2.97 -12.62
N ARG A 213 -20.94 -2.18 -12.63
CA ARG A 213 -20.40 -1.44 -13.77
C ARG A 213 -18.89 -1.71 -13.92
N ALA A 214 -18.31 -1.27 -15.03
CA ALA A 214 -16.86 -1.18 -15.13
C ALA A 214 -16.30 -0.12 -14.15
N ALA A 215 -15.08 -0.36 -13.67
CA ALA A 215 -14.29 0.62 -12.92
C ALA A 215 -13.90 1.78 -13.85
N ASP A 216 -14.04 3.01 -13.36
CA ASP A 216 -13.94 4.23 -14.15
C ASP A 216 -12.62 4.98 -13.84
N PRO A 217 -11.63 4.97 -14.76
CA PRO A 217 -10.36 5.65 -14.53
C PRO A 217 -10.48 7.18 -14.47
N ILE A 218 -11.54 7.79 -15.02
CA ILE A 218 -11.77 9.24 -14.93
C ILE A 218 -12.24 9.61 -13.53
N LYS A 219 -13.17 8.84 -12.95
CA LYS A 219 -13.52 8.98 -11.52
C LYS A 219 -12.31 8.68 -10.64
N GLY A 220 -11.54 7.65 -10.99
CA GLY A 220 -10.31 7.28 -10.31
C GLY A 220 -9.28 8.39 -10.23
N LYS A 221 -9.10 9.16 -11.32
CA LYS A 221 -8.23 10.35 -11.34
C LYS A 221 -8.64 11.37 -10.29
N THR A 222 -9.95 11.57 -10.10
CA THR A 222 -10.47 12.51 -9.10
C THR A 222 -10.16 12.02 -7.69
N VAL A 223 -10.37 10.72 -7.42
CA VAL A 223 -9.99 10.11 -6.13
C VAL A 223 -8.49 10.25 -5.88
N TYR A 224 -7.66 9.99 -6.90
CA TYR A 224 -6.22 10.13 -6.81
C TYR A 224 -5.78 11.54 -6.41
N ALA A 225 -6.29 12.57 -7.11
CA ALA A 225 -5.96 13.96 -6.84
C ALA A 225 -6.35 14.39 -5.41
N GLN A 226 -7.47 13.88 -4.91
CA GLN A 226 -7.99 14.24 -3.58
C GLN A 226 -7.32 13.47 -2.44
N GLN A 227 -6.95 12.21 -2.66
CA GLN A 227 -6.65 11.27 -1.57
C GLN A 227 -5.24 10.68 -1.63
N CYS A 228 -4.54 10.77 -2.77
CA CYS A 228 -3.28 10.05 -3.00
C CYS A 228 -2.12 10.98 -3.42
N GLN A 229 -2.41 12.01 -4.20
CA GLN A 229 -1.43 12.89 -4.83
C GLN A 229 -0.49 13.59 -3.84
N SER A 230 -0.96 13.93 -2.64
CA SER A 230 -0.14 14.60 -1.62
C SER A 230 1.06 13.78 -1.16
N CYS A 231 1.00 12.45 -1.30
CA CYS A 231 2.09 11.54 -0.96
C CYS A 231 2.76 10.96 -2.21
N HIS A 232 1.97 10.48 -3.18
CA HIS A 232 2.48 9.79 -4.36
C HIS A 232 2.83 10.72 -5.53
N MET A 233 2.69 12.03 -5.33
CA MET A 233 2.96 13.11 -6.30
C MET A 233 1.95 13.14 -7.46
N GLU A 234 1.87 14.25 -8.17
CA GLU A 234 0.92 14.41 -9.29
C GLU A 234 1.22 13.44 -10.45
N ASP A 235 2.50 13.18 -10.68
CA ASP A 235 3.01 12.29 -11.72
C ASP A 235 3.12 10.83 -11.26
N GLY A 236 2.69 10.50 -10.03
CA GLY A 236 2.70 9.14 -9.46
C GLY A 236 4.07 8.50 -9.29
N GLN A 237 5.15 9.26 -9.48
CA GLN A 237 6.54 8.78 -9.35
C GLN A 237 6.96 8.65 -7.87
N GLY A 238 6.09 9.02 -6.93
CA GLY A 238 6.38 8.98 -5.52
C GLY A 238 7.45 9.99 -5.10
N MET A 239 7.92 9.87 -3.86
CA MET A 239 8.89 10.77 -3.27
C MET A 239 10.16 10.01 -2.90
N MET A 240 11.22 10.21 -3.67
CA MET A 240 12.55 9.63 -3.40
C MET A 240 13.13 10.22 -2.11
N LYS A 241 13.82 9.41 -1.30
CA LYS A 241 14.61 9.90 -0.17
C LYS A 241 15.77 10.79 -0.67
N PRO A 242 16.19 11.82 0.09
CA PRO A 242 17.29 12.70 -0.32
C PRO A 242 18.61 11.97 -0.61
N ASP A 243 18.89 10.89 0.12
CA ASP A 243 20.07 10.03 -0.05
C ASP A 243 19.95 9.02 -1.21
N LYS A 244 18.79 8.97 -1.88
CA LYS A 244 18.47 8.06 -2.98
C LYS A 244 18.59 6.57 -2.60
N THR A 245 18.50 6.21 -1.32
CA THR A 245 18.53 4.81 -0.87
C THR A 245 17.18 4.10 -1.03
N GLY A 246 16.12 4.84 -1.36
CA GLY A 246 14.79 4.33 -1.64
C GLY A 246 13.76 5.45 -1.62
N TYR A 247 12.48 5.12 -1.50
CA TYR A 247 11.39 6.10 -1.48
C TYR A 247 10.82 6.31 -0.06
N ILE A 248 10.42 7.55 0.22
CA ILE A 248 9.54 7.90 1.34
C ILE A 248 8.12 7.43 1.00
N TYR A 249 7.64 7.78 -0.19
CA TYR A 249 6.38 7.29 -0.77
C TYR A 249 6.68 6.62 -2.10
N PRO A 250 6.30 5.34 -2.30
CA PRO A 250 6.70 4.58 -3.48
C PRO A 250 6.04 5.10 -4.77
N PRO A 251 6.70 4.92 -5.93
CA PRO A 251 6.09 5.17 -7.23
C PRO A 251 4.95 4.19 -7.50
N LEU A 252 3.79 4.72 -7.88
CA LEU A 252 2.62 3.91 -8.24
C LEU A 252 2.63 3.49 -9.71
N TRP A 253 3.33 4.26 -10.56
CA TRP A 253 3.58 3.97 -11.97
C TRP A 253 4.90 4.62 -12.42
N GLY A 254 5.24 4.52 -13.71
CA GLY A 254 6.53 4.94 -14.24
C GLY A 254 7.62 3.87 -14.11
N ASP A 255 8.81 4.18 -14.62
CA ASP A 255 9.90 3.22 -14.82
C ASP A 255 10.40 2.53 -13.54
N ASN A 256 10.25 3.21 -12.40
CA ASN A 256 10.68 2.70 -11.09
C ASN A 256 9.57 1.99 -10.30
N SER A 257 8.37 1.84 -10.88
CA SER A 257 7.26 1.12 -10.25
C SER A 257 7.29 -0.39 -10.56
N TYR A 258 6.28 -1.11 -10.08
CA TYR A 258 6.06 -2.51 -10.40
C TYR A 258 5.67 -2.66 -11.88
N ASN A 259 6.12 -3.75 -12.50
CA ASN A 259 5.77 -4.05 -13.89
C ASN A 259 4.36 -4.64 -14.03
N ASP A 260 3.90 -4.74 -15.27
CA ASP A 260 2.56 -5.26 -15.59
C ASP A 260 2.39 -6.78 -15.38
N GLY A 261 3.46 -7.50 -15.04
CA GLY A 261 3.41 -8.89 -14.57
C GLY A 261 3.13 -9.02 -13.06
N ALA A 262 3.11 -7.91 -12.31
CA ALA A 262 2.94 -7.93 -10.85
C ALA A 262 1.51 -8.25 -10.42
N GLY A 263 1.37 -8.86 -9.23
CA GLY A 263 0.06 -9.23 -8.68
C GLY A 263 -0.86 -8.03 -8.43
N LEU A 264 -0.30 -6.87 -8.10
CA LEU A 264 -1.01 -5.60 -7.88
C LEU A 264 -1.38 -4.86 -9.18
N PHE A 265 -0.91 -5.31 -10.35
CA PHE A 265 -1.40 -4.77 -11.62
C PHE A 265 -2.85 -5.21 -11.93
N ARG A 266 -3.33 -6.24 -11.23
CA ARG A 266 -4.72 -6.74 -11.30
C ARG A 266 -5.65 -5.87 -10.46
N MET A 267 -6.81 -5.50 -11.02
CA MET A 267 -7.71 -4.53 -10.40
C MET A 267 -8.21 -4.97 -9.03
N SER A 268 -8.68 -6.21 -8.88
CA SER A 268 -9.26 -6.65 -7.61
C SER A 268 -8.25 -6.61 -6.47
N ARG A 269 -6.98 -6.95 -6.76
CA ARG A 269 -5.90 -6.95 -5.79
C ARG A 269 -5.49 -5.54 -5.42
N PHE A 270 -5.42 -4.63 -6.38
CA PHE A 270 -5.09 -3.23 -6.08
C PHE A 270 -6.22 -2.54 -5.32
N ALA A 271 -7.47 -2.68 -5.78
CA ALA A 271 -8.65 -2.12 -5.12
C ALA A 271 -8.78 -2.62 -3.68
N GLY A 272 -8.58 -3.91 -3.44
CA GLY A 272 -8.57 -4.51 -2.11
C GLY A 272 -7.47 -3.98 -1.20
N TYR A 273 -6.27 -3.80 -1.76
CA TYR A 273 -5.15 -3.22 -1.02
C TYR A 273 -5.48 -1.79 -0.62
N VAL A 274 -5.95 -0.98 -1.57
CA VAL A 274 -6.36 0.40 -1.32
C VAL A 274 -7.45 0.48 -0.26
N LYS A 275 -8.53 -0.30 -0.40
CA LYS A 275 -9.69 -0.27 0.49
C LYS A 275 -9.33 -0.39 1.97
N THR A 276 -8.33 -1.20 2.29
CA THR A 276 -7.97 -1.56 3.66
C THR A 276 -6.66 -0.95 4.16
N ASN A 277 -5.90 -0.30 3.28
CA ASN A 277 -4.55 0.19 3.62
C ASN A 277 -4.25 1.61 3.13
N MET A 278 -5.11 2.21 2.30
CA MET A 278 -4.91 3.55 1.75
C MET A 278 -6.20 4.40 1.85
N PRO A 279 -6.07 5.74 1.95
CA PRO A 279 -4.84 6.52 2.21
C PRO A 279 -4.23 6.25 3.58
N LEU A 280 -3.11 6.93 3.90
CA LEU A 280 -2.45 6.78 5.20
C LEU A 280 -3.46 6.96 6.36
N GLY A 281 -3.50 5.98 7.26
CA GLY A 281 -4.46 5.93 8.37
C GLY A 281 -5.72 5.10 8.10
N ALA A 282 -5.94 4.65 6.86
CA ALA A 282 -6.93 3.61 6.56
C ALA A 282 -6.47 2.27 7.12
N THR A 283 -7.43 1.52 7.66
CA THR A 283 -7.25 0.12 8.08
C THR A 283 -8.48 -0.68 7.64
N PHE A 284 -8.46 -2.00 7.78
CA PHE A 284 -9.68 -2.80 7.55
C PHE A 284 -10.79 -2.47 8.56
N GLU A 285 -10.47 -1.94 9.75
CA GLU A 285 -11.43 -1.50 10.77
C GLU A 285 -12.00 -0.10 10.46
N ARG A 286 -11.24 0.70 9.72
CA ARG A 286 -11.58 2.08 9.36
C ARG A 286 -11.18 2.34 7.90
N PRO A 287 -11.88 1.75 6.93
CA PRO A 287 -11.68 2.06 5.52
C PRO A 287 -12.05 3.54 5.28
N LEU A 288 -11.20 4.26 4.54
CA LEU A 288 -11.44 5.67 4.23
C LEU A 288 -12.10 5.87 2.87
N LEU A 289 -11.91 4.93 1.95
CA LEU A 289 -12.55 4.94 0.63
C LEU A 289 -13.75 3.99 0.59
N THR A 290 -14.74 4.36 -0.20
CA THR A 290 -15.83 3.45 -0.61
C THR A 290 -15.32 2.37 -1.55
N ASP A 291 -16.13 1.34 -1.77
CA ASP A 291 -15.78 0.24 -2.68
C ASP A 291 -15.61 0.76 -4.11
N GLU A 292 -16.54 1.61 -4.58
CA GLU A 292 -16.46 2.28 -5.87
C GLU A 292 -15.19 3.11 -6.03
N GLN A 293 -14.87 3.96 -5.07
CA GLN A 293 -13.64 4.77 -5.11
C GLN A 293 -12.39 3.89 -5.14
N SER A 294 -12.39 2.76 -4.44
CA SER A 294 -11.25 1.83 -4.42
C SER A 294 -11.03 1.16 -5.78
N TRP A 295 -12.12 0.76 -6.46
CA TRP A 295 -12.06 0.22 -7.82
C TRP A 295 -11.67 1.28 -8.84
N ASP A 296 -12.28 2.47 -8.78
CA ASP A 296 -12.05 3.53 -9.75
C ASP A 296 -10.60 4.06 -9.65
N VAL A 297 -10.05 4.28 -8.44
CA VAL A 297 -8.65 4.70 -8.28
C VAL A 297 -7.66 3.61 -8.70
N ALA A 298 -8.00 2.32 -8.50
CA ALA A 298 -7.23 1.21 -9.04
C ALA A 298 -7.18 1.25 -10.57
N ALA A 299 -8.33 1.50 -11.22
CA ALA A 299 -8.43 1.63 -12.68
C ALA A 299 -7.57 2.79 -13.21
N TYR A 300 -7.55 3.94 -12.52
CA TYR A 300 -6.69 5.06 -12.88
C TYR A 300 -5.21 4.71 -12.77
N ILE A 301 -4.75 4.26 -11.59
CA ILE A 301 -3.33 3.96 -11.31
C ILE A 301 -2.78 2.87 -12.24
N ASN A 302 -3.56 1.81 -12.45
CA ASN A 302 -3.13 0.68 -13.29
C ASN A 302 -3.41 0.89 -14.79
N SER A 303 -3.90 2.06 -15.20
CA SER A 303 -3.90 2.51 -16.60
C SER A 303 -2.67 3.34 -16.95
N MET A 304 -1.86 3.72 -15.95
CA MET A 304 -0.66 4.53 -16.18
C MET A 304 0.51 3.70 -16.74
N PRO A 305 1.41 4.32 -17.53
CA PRO A 305 2.59 3.65 -18.08
C PRO A 305 3.48 3.06 -17.00
N ARG A 306 4.01 1.86 -17.26
CA ARG A 306 4.92 1.13 -16.36
C ARG A 306 5.75 0.10 -17.15
N PRO A 307 6.80 -0.48 -16.57
CA PRO A 307 7.60 -1.49 -17.24
C PRO A 307 6.79 -2.72 -17.65
N LYS A 308 7.24 -3.36 -18.73
CA LYS A 308 6.65 -4.57 -19.31
C LYS A 308 7.39 -5.81 -18.80
N LYS A 309 6.65 -6.89 -18.53
CA LYS A 309 7.21 -8.21 -18.24
C LYS A 309 6.76 -9.21 -19.29
N ASP A 310 7.70 -10.03 -19.78
CA ASP A 310 7.34 -11.23 -20.55
C ASP A 310 6.58 -12.21 -19.64
N ILE A 311 5.31 -12.42 -19.97
CA ILE A 311 4.36 -13.30 -19.29
C ILE A 311 3.88 -14.44 -20.18
N THR A 312 4.53 -14.70 -21.30
CA THR A 312 4.13 -15.75 -22.27
C THR A 312 4.08 -17.16 -21.67
N LYS A 313 4.87 -17.41 -20.61
CA LYS A 313 4.89 -18.67 -19.86
C LYS A 313 3.96 -18.69 -18.65
N ASP A 314 3.28 -17.59 -18.35
CA ASP A 314 2.31 -17.53 -17.26
C ASP A 314 1.01 -18.21 -17.67
N TRP A 315 0.36 -18.86 -16.71
CA TRP A 315 -0.94 -19.51 -16.87
C TRP A 315 -0.93 -20.63 -17.92
N PRO A 316 -0.09 -21.67 -17.75
CA PRO A 316 -0.08 -22.82 -18.66
C PRO A 316 -1.45 -23.49 -18.76
N ASP A 317 -2.24 -23.41 -17.70
CA ASP A 317 -3.67 -23.69 -17.69
C ASP A 317 -4.45 -22.37 -17.70
N ILE A 318 -4.92 -21.97 -18.88
CA ILE A 318 -5.62 -20.69 -19.10
C ILE A 318 -6.94 -20.61 -18.33
N SER A 319 -7.57 -21.74 -18.00
CA SER A 319 -8.79 -21.76 -17.18
C SER A 319 -8.55 -21.21 -15.77
N LYS A 320 -7.31 -21.32 -15.27
CA LYS A 320 -6.89 -20.82 -13.95
C LYS A 320 -6.37 -19.38 -13.95
N LYS A 321 -6.27 -18.74 -15.12
CA LYS A 321 -5.92 -17.32 -15.22
C LYS A 321 -7.00 -16.50 -14.50
N PRO A 322 -6.67 -15.55 -13.62
CA PRO A 322 -7.67 -14.76 -12.91
C PRO A 322 -8.58 -13.96 -13.85
N ILE A 323 -9.84 -13.76 -13.44
CA ILE A 323 -10.84 -13.00 -14.21
C ILE A 323 -10.46 -11.52 -14.39
N ASP A 324 -9.54 -11.02 -13.58
CA ASP A 324 -9.08 -9.62 -13.60
C ASP A 324 -7.64 -9.48 -14.11
N HIS A 325 -7.14 -10.52 -14.80
CA HIS A 325 -5.88 -10.46 -15.52
C HIS A 325 -6.12 -9.77 -16.87
N PRO A 326 -5.47 -8.63 -17.15
CA PRO A 326 -5.88 -7.77 -18.27
C PRO A 326 -5.39 -8.23 -19.64
N PHE A 327 -4.53 -9.24 -19.71
CA PHE A 327 -3.94 -9.73 -20.96
C PHE A 327 -4.41 -11.14 -21.30
N GLY A 328 -4.81 -11.32 -22.55
CA GLY A 328 -5.23 -12.58 -23.13
C GLY A 328 -4.08 -13.60 -23.27
N PRO A 329 -4.36 -14.79 -23.81
CA PRO A 329 -5.69 -15.30 -24.16
C PRO A 329 -6.53 -15.64 -22.91
N PHE A 330 -7.85 -15.76 -23.06
CA PHE A 330 -8.78 -16.12 -22.00
C PHE A 330 -9.48 -17.45 -22.30
N SER A 331 -10.10 -18.05 -21.29
CA SER A 331 -10.92 -19.26 -21.42
C SER A 331 -12.40 -18.95 -21.68
N ASP A 332 -12.71 -17.68 -21.87
CA ASP A 332 -14.05 -17.14 -22.08
C ASP A 332 -14.01 -16.12 -23.22
N GLU A 333 -15.18 -15.58 -23.58
CA GLU A 333 -15.36 -14.69 -24.73
C GLU A 333 -15.25 -13.19 -24.36
N PHE A 334 -14.86 -12.86 -23.12
CA PHE A 334 -14.78 -11.45 -22.69
C PHE A 334 -13.51 -10.78 -23.22
N THR A 335 -13.60 -9.48 -23.50
CA THR A 335 -12.48 -8.71 -24.06
C THR A 335 -11.42 -8.39 -23.01
N GLU A 336 -10.21 -8.02 -23.45
CA GLU A 336 -9.16 -7.52 -22.55
C GLU A 336 -9.61 -6.29 -21.76
N GLU A 337 -10.45 -5.42 -22.35
CA GLU A 337 -11.01 -4.26 -21.65
C GLU A 337 -11.95 -4.68 -20.52
N GLN A 338 -12.81 -5.68 -20.76
CA GLN A 338 -13.69 -6.24 -19.72
C GLN A 338 -12.87 -6.96 -18.62
N HIS A 339 -11.82 -7.68 -18.98
CA HIS A 339 -10.90 -8.27 -18.00
C HIS A 339 -10.04 -7.21 -17.27
N LYS A 340 -9.85 -6.02 -17.87
CA LYS A 340 -9.14 -4.92 -17.24
C LYS A 340 -10.03 -4.13 -16.29
N PHE A 341 -11.24 -3.77 -16.67
CA PHE A 341 -12.07 -2.82 -15.90
C PHE A 341 -13.37 -3.43 -15.36
N GLY A 342 -13.73 -4.63 -15.78
CA GLY A 342 -15.01 -5.25 -15.46
C GLY A 342 -16.14 -4.78 -16.38
N PRO A 343 -17.42 -4.96 -15.97
CA PRO A 343 -17.85 -5.56 -14.71
C PRO A 343 -17.37 -7.02 -14.57
N PHE A 344 -16.84 -7.39 -13.41
CA PHE A 344 -16.22 -8.71 -13.20
C PHE A 344 -17.22 -9.82 -12.87
N LYS A 345 -18.42 -9.46 -12.43
CA LYS A 345 -19.48 -10.41 -12.03
C LYS A 345 -19.93 -11.30 -13.21
N PRO A 346 -20.27 -10.76 -14.40
CA PRO A 346 -20.59 -11.59 -15.57
C PRO A 346 -19.48 -12.57 -15.97
N ILE A 347 -18.21 -12.14 -15.88
CA ILE A 347 -17.05 -12.98 -16.19
C ILE A 347 -16.96 -14.17 -15.23
N LYS A 348 -17.12 -13.90 -13.92
CA LYS A 348 -17.13 -14.94 -12.89
C LYS A 348 -18.26 -15.95 -13.10
N GLU A 349 -19.47 -15.47 -13.39
CA GLU A 349 -20.66 -16.31 -13.60
C GLU A 349 -20.55 -17.19 -14.85
N ALA A 350 -20.01 -16.65 -15.96
CA ALA A 350 -19.77 -17.41 -17.18
C ALA A 350 -18.80 -18.59 -16.96
N ARG A 351 -17.70 -18.36 -16.22
CA ARG A 351 -16.71 -19.42 -15.94
C ARG A 351 -17.23 -20.49 -14.99
N VAL A 352 -18.04 -20.12 -14.01
CA VAL A 352 -18.71 -21.10 -13.13
C VAL A 352 -19.68 -21.97 -13.93
N SER A 353 -20.39 -21.38 -14.88
CA SER A 353 -21.34 -22.10 -15.73
C SER A 353 -20.65 -23.06 -16.72
N ALA A 354 -19.48 -22.67 -17.25
CA ALA A 354 -18.67 -23.52 -18.13
C ALA A 354 -17.94 -24.67 -17.41
N SER A 355 -17.84 -24.61 -16.07
CA SER A 355 -17.18 -25.64 -15.24
C SER A 355 -18.15 -26.68 -14.67
N LYS A 356 -19.45 -26.51 -14.91
CA LYS A 356 -20.52 -27.47 -14.60
C LYS A 356 -20.85 -28.26 -15.85
#